data_AF-A0A2G2QKB8-F1
#
_entry.id   AF-A0A2G2QKB8-F1
#
_cell.length_a   1.000
_cell.length_b   1.000
_cell.length_c   1.000
_cell.angle_alpha   90.00
_cell.angle_beta   90.00
_cell.angle_gamma   90.00
#
_symmetry.space_group_name_H-M   'P 1'
#
loop_
_entity.id
_entity.type
_entity.pdbx_description
1 polymer ?
#
loop_
_entity_poly.entity_id
_entity_poly.type
_entity_poly.pdbx_seq_one_letter_code
_entity_poly.pdbx_strand_id
1 'polypeptide(L)'
;MKKLIFIYMLACSSFVSANEDVLIEDSNQVAQLNAIQSNLDEVSSAVMSCIDSGKEHSVCLCQNEEIIIQFNINVKKLFEDNMVLQKYALVRFKSTDGTGVTQNLRGILKQANSGAPSCT
;
A
#
# COMPACT_ATOMS: atom_id res chain seq x y z
N MET A 1 -55.11 -5.24 25.09
CA MET A 1 -54.77 -6.53 24.43
C MET A 1 -54.91 -6.36 22.92
N LYS A 2 -53.93 -6.89 22.15
CA LYS A 2 -53.89 -7.04 20.67
C LYS A 2 -53.57 -5.73 19.91
N LYS A 3 -52.56 -5.60 19.05
CA LYS A 3 -51.51 -6.48 18.50
C LYS A 3 -50.35 -5.56 18.06
N LEU A 4 -49.12 -5.94 18.37
CA LEU A 4 -47.93 -5.50 17.67
C LEU A 4 -48.07 -5.90 16.19
N ILE A 5 -47.86 -4.96 15.26
CA ILE A 5 -47.52 -5.29 13.87
C ILE A 5 -46.17 -4.65 13.57
N PHE A 6 -45.23 -5.58 13.46
CA PHE A 6 -43.86 -5.52 13.03
C PHE A 6 -43.78 -5.26 11.51
N ILE A 7 -42.74 -4.51 11.10
CA ILE A 7 -42.02 -4.57 9.81
C ILE A 7 -42.69 -3.98 8.56
N TYR A 8 -41.90 -3.17 7.85
CA TYR A 8 -41.72 -3.00 6.37
C TYR A 8 -41.32 -1.52 6.18
N MET A 9 -40.13 -1.10 5.75
CA MET A 9 -39.17 -1.68 4.83
C MET A 9 -37.73 -1.41 5.28
N LEU A 10 -36.98 -2.48 5.51
CA LEU A 10 -35.52 -2.53 5.44
C LEU A 10 -35.20 -3.19 4.10
N ALA A 11 -35.17 -2.42 3.01
CA ALA A 11 -34.81 -2.94 1.68
C ALA A 11 -34.46 -1.82 0.69
N CYS A 12 -33.59 -0.91 1.09
CA CYS A 12 -32.69 -0.25 0.15
C CYS A 12 -31.31 -0.21 0.81
N SER A 13 -30.78 -1.40 1.13
CA SER A 13 -29.34 -1.57 1.11
C SER A 13 -28.92 -1.35 -0.32
N SER A 14 -28.61 -0.10 -0.65
CA SER A 14 -27.70 0.20 -1.75
C SER A 14 -26.49 -0.69 -1.54
N PHE A 15 -26.37 -1.74 -2.33
CA PHE A 15 -25.11 -2.43 -2.52
C PHE A 15 -24.17 -1.40 -3.13
N VAL A 16 -23.57 -0.57 -2.28
CA VAL A 16 -22.32 0.09 -2.61
C VAL A 16 -21.34 -1.06 -2.59
N SER A 17 -21.07 -1.64 -3.75
CA SER A 17 -19.86 -2.43 -3.95
C SER A 17 -18.69 -1.47 -3.74
N ALA A 18 -18.28 -1.32 -2.48
CA ALA A 18 -16.93 -0.86 -2.18
C ALA A 18 -16.01 -1.77 -2.99
N ASN A 19 -15.15 -1.20 -3.84
CA ASN A 19 -14.18 -1.97 -4.62
C ASN A 19 -13.54 -3.00 -3.68
N GLU A 20 -13.88 -4.28 -3.84
CA GLU A 20 -13.59 -5.29 -2.82
C GLU A 20 -12.08 -5.42 -2.71
N ASP A 21 -11.53 -4.98 -1.57
CA ASP A 21 -10.14 -5.21 -1.22
C ASP A 21 -9.85 -6.71 -1.34
N VAL A 22 -8.97 -7.08 -2.28
CA VAL A 22 -8.68 -8.48 -2.57
C VAL A 22 -7.73 -9.03 -1.52
N LEU A 23 -8.11 -10.14 -0.89
CA LEU A 23 -7.23 -10.87 0.02
C LEU A 23 -6.20 -11.66 -0.79
N ILE A 24 -4.93 -11.45 -0.48
CA ILE A 24 -3.79 -12.15 -1.09
C ILE A 24 -3.26 -13.16 -0.08
N GLU A 25 -3.29 -14.44 -0.47
CA GLU A 25 -2.82 -15.56 0.36
C GLU A 25 -1.65 -16.31 -0.28
N ASP A 26 -1.32 -16.02 -1.54
CA ASP A 26 -0.15 -16.60 -2.21
C ASP A 26 1.13 -16.18 -1.49
N SER A 27 1.88 -17.17 -0.98
CA SER A 27 3.05 -16.92 -0.13
C SER A 27 4.13 -16.07 -0.79
N ASN A 28 4.32 -16.17 -2.11
CA ASN A 28 5.32 -15.38 -2.83
C ASN A 28 4.86 -13.93 -2.96
N GLN A 29 3.59 -13.70 -3.34
CA GLN A 29 3.01 -12.35 -3.37
C GLN A 29 3.02 -11.70 -1.98
N VAL A 30 2.64 -12.44 -0.94
CA VAL A 30 2.66 -11.96 0.44
C VAL A 30 4.09 -11.59 0.87
N ALA A 31 5.10 -12.38 0.52
CA ALA A 31 6.50 -12.05 0.82
C ALA A 31 6.96 -10.77 0.11
N GLN A 32 6.62 -10.59 -1.17
CA GLN A 32 6.96 -9.39 -1.93
C GLN A 32 6.22 -8.14 -1.40
N LEU A 33 4.95 -8.28 -1.04
CA LEU A 33 4.16 -7.20 -0.43
C LEU A 33 4.72 -6.80 0.95
N ASN A 34 5.16 -7.77 1.75
CA ASN A 34 5.84 -7.51 3.02
C ASN A 34 7.17 -6.78 2.82
N ALA A 35 7.97 -7.14 1.82
CA ALA A 35 9.21 -6.43 1.50
C ALA A 35 8.93 -4.96 1.13
N ILE A 36 7.91 -4.70 0.32
CA ILE A 36 7.48 -3.34 -0.03
C ILE A 36 7.02 -2.57 1.21
N GLN A 37 6.27 -3.19 2.12
CA GLN A 37 5.86 -2.56 3.38
C GLN A 37 7.08 -2.15 4.22
N SER A 38 8.07 -3.03 4.36
CA SER A 38 9.33 -2.71 5.07
C SER A 38 10.05 -1.53 4.43
N ASN A 39 10.14 -1.49 3.09
CA ASN A 39 10.76 -0.35 2.40
C ASN A 39 9.96 0.94 2.57
N LEU A 40 8.63 0.89 2.63
CA LEU A 40 7.80 2.06 2.92
C LEU A 40 8.05 2.60 4.34
N ASP A 41 8.20 1.70 5.32
CA ASP A 41 8.49 2.09 6.70
C ASP A 41 9.88 2.74 6.81
N GLU A 42 10.87 2.24 6.07
CA GLU A 42 12.21 2.84 5.96
C GLU A 42 12.16 4.22 5.29
N VAL A 43 11.50 4.34 4.12
CA VAL A 43 11.32 5.63 3.42
C VAL A 43 10.57 6.62 4.31
N SER A 44 9.53 6.20 5.01
CA SER A 44 8.78 7.07 5.92
C SER A 44 9.66 7.54 7.08
N SER A 45 10.46 6.65 7.66
CA SER A 45 11.39 7.00 8.74
C SER A 45 12.45 7.99 8.28
N ALA A 46 12.98 7.79 7.07
CA ALA A 46 13.90 8.72 6.41
C ALA A 46 13.29 10.11 6.19
N VAL A 47 12.04 10.18 5.72
CA VAL A 47 11.31 11.44 5.52
C VAL A 47 11.05 12.14 6.86
N MET A 48 10.66 11.43 7.91
CA MET A 48 10.46 12.02 9.24
C MET A 48 11.78 12.58 9.79
N SER A 49 12.87 11.81 9.70
CA SER A 49 14.21 12.26 10.09
C SER A 49 14.66 13.51 9.30
N CYS A 50 14.35 13.56 8.01
CA CYS A 50 14.59 14.75 7.20
C CYS A 50 13.85 15.98 7.73
N ILE A 51 12.55 15.85 7.98
CA ILE A 51 11.70 16.93 8.50
C ILE A 51 12.27 17.44 9.82
N ASP A 52 12.63 16.54 10.73
CA ASP A 52 13.19 16.87 12.04
C ASP A 52 14.56 17.55 11.94
N SER A 53 15.34 17.22 10.90
CA SER A 53 16.66 17.82 10.67
C SER A 53 16.60 19.25 10.12
N GLY A 54 15.44 19.68 9.59
CA GLY A 54 15.27 20.99 8.95
C GLY A 54 16.08 21.17 7.65
N LYS A 55 16.64 20.08 7.10
CA LYS A 55 17.38 20.12 5.83
C LYS A 55 16.44 20.29 4.65
N GLU A 56 17.00 20.79 3.56
CA GLU A 56 16.32 20.87 2.28
C GLU A 56 15.88 19.48 1.78
N HIS A 57 14.71 19.42 1.17
CA HIS A 57 14.10 18.19 0.68
C HIS A 57 15.02 17.42 -0.28
N SER A 58 15.73 18.11 -1.17
CA SER A 58 16.66 17.51 -2.12
C SER A 58 17.84 16.81 -1.43
N VAL A 59 18.39 17.43 -0.38
CA VAL A 59 19.47 16.83 0.43
C VAL A 59 18.99 15.54 1.07
N CYS A 60 17.78 15.55 1.62
CA CYS A 60 17.20 14.36 2.23
C CYS A 60 16.91 13.24 1.26
N LEU A 61 16.37 13.56 0.08
CA LEU A 61 16.17 12.56 -0.97
C LEU A 61 17.50 11.90 -1.36
N CYS A 62 18.58 12.68 -1.46
CA CYS A 62 19.89 12.16 -1.80
C CYS A 62 20.54 11.35 -0.69
N GLN A 63 20.36 11.75 0.57
CA GLN A 63 20.83 10.95 1.70
C GLN A 63 20.15 9.57 1.79
N ASN A 64 18.96 9.43 1.21
CA ASN A 64 18.15 8.20 1.25
C ASN A 64 17.94 7.59 -0.15
N GLU A 65 18.81 7.93 -1.10
CA GLU A 65 18.68 7.54 -2.50
C GLU A 65 18.60 6.01 -2.65
N GLU A 66 19.48 5.27 -1.97
CA GLU A 66 19.54 3.81 -2.04
C GLU A 66 18.22 3.16 -1.61
N ILE A 67 17.64 3.62 -0.50
CA ILE A 67 16.36 3.12 0.02
C ILE A 67 15.23 3.39 -0.98
N ILE A 68 15.20 4.59 -1.57
CA ILE A 68 14.20 4.98 -2.58
C ILE A 68 14.37 4.13 -3.85
N ILE A 69 15.59 3.90 -4.31
CA ILE A 69 15.88 3.02 -5.45
C ILE A 69 15.41 1.59 -5.16
N GLN A 70 15.71 1.06 -3.98
CA GLN A 70 15.33 -0.29 -3.62
C GLN A 70 13.80 -0.45 -3.54
N PHE A 71 13.10 0.52 -2.97
CA PHE A 71 11.64 0.60 -3.01
C PHE A 71 11.12 0.55 -4.45
N ASN A 72 11.67 1.39 -5.34
CA ASN A 72 11.25 1.45 -6.73
C ASN A 72 11.46 0.11 -7.47
N ILE A 73 12.61 -0.54 -7.25
CA ILE A 73 12.93 -1.86 -7.85
C ILE A 73 11.96 -2.92 -7.35
N ASN A 74 11.73 -2.99 -6.04
CA ASN A 74 10.86 -4.02 -5.44
C ASN A 74 9.40 -3.87 -5.89
N VAL A 75 8.91 -2.63 -5.99
CA VAL A 75 7.56 -2.37 -6.52
C VAL A 75 7.45 -2.79 -7.98
N LYS A 76 8.42 -2.44 -8.84
CA LYS A 76 8.41 -2.86 -10.26
C LYS A 76 8.42 -4.37 -10.39
N LYS A 77 9.31 -5.04 -9.64
CA LYS A 77 9.42 -6.50 -9.61
C LYS A 77 8.12 -7.18 -9.20
N LEU A 78 7.41 -6.67 -8.18
CA LEU A 78 6.09 -7.20 -7.79
C LEU A 78 5.12 -7.22 -8.98
N PHE A 79 5.03 -6.13 -9.73
CA PHE A 79 4.06 -6.00 -10.83
C PHE A 79 4.50 -6.70 -12.12
N GLU A 80 5.81 -6.91 -12.32
CA GLU A 80 6.37 -7.75 -13.38
C GLU A 80 6.07 -9.24 -13.10
N ASP A 81 6.38 -9.70 -11.87
CA ASP A 81 6.17 -11.09 -11.46
C ASP A 81 4.67 -11.42 -11.30
N ASN A 82 3.82 -10.41 -11.01
CA ASN A 82 2.40 -10.59 -10.72
C ASN A 82 1.52 -9.58 -11.46
N MET A 83 1.51 -9.65 -12.79
CA MET A 83 0.73 -8.74 -13.65
C MET A 83 -0.75 -8.61 -13.27
N VAL A 84 -1.36 -9.65 -12.69
CA VAL A 84 -2.75 -9.62 -12.23
C VAL A 84 -3.00 -8.57 -11.15
N LEU A 85 -2.00 -8.30 -10.30
CA LEU A 85 -2.11 -7.34 -9.19
C LEU A 85 -2.31 -5.90 -9.67
N GLN A 86 -1.92 -5.59 -10.91
CA GLN A 86 -2.16 -4.27 -11.52
C GLN A 86 -3.65 -3.94 -11.66
N LYS A 87 -4.53 -4.95 -11.63
CA LYS A 87 -5.99 -4.76 -11.73
C LYS A 87 -6.61 -4.25 -10.42
N TYR A 88 -5.95 -4.49 -9.29
CA TYR A 88 -6.49 -4.17 -7.97
C TYR A 88 -6.01 -2.80 -7.49
N ALA A 89 -6.91 -2.02 -6.90
CA ALA A 89 -6.56 -0.75 -6.28
C ALA A 89 -5.96 -0.98 -4.88
N LEU A 90 -6.64 -1.81 -4.09
CA LEU A 90 -6.30 -2.16 -2.72
C LEU A 90 -6.19 -3.68 -2.60
N VAL A 91 -5.19 -4.13 -1.85
CA VAL A 91 -5.05 -5.54 -1.47
C VAL A 91 -4.90 -5.66 0.04
N ARG A 92 -5.37 -6.78 0.58
CA ARG A 92 -5.18 -7.17 1.97
C ARG A 92 -4.29 -8.38 2.04
N PHE A 93 -3.37 -8.40 3.00
CA PHE A 93 -2.54 -9.57 3.26
C PHE A 93 -2.18 -9.63 4.75
N LYS A 94 -1.62 -10.76 5.18
CA LYS A 94 -1.07 -10.92 6.52
C LYS A 94 0.42 -10.59 6.50
N SER A 95 0.85 -9.69 7.36
CA SER A 95 2.27 -9.46 7.59
C SER A 95 2.91 -10.63 8.32
N THR A 96 4.25 -10.65 8.38
CA THR A 96 5.03 -11.72 9.01
C THR A 96 4.65 -11.98 10.47
N ASP A 97 4.19 -10.95 11.19
CA ASP A 97 3.71 -11.03 12.58
C ASP A 97 2.22 -11.43 12.70
N GLY A 98 1.53 -11.66 11.59
CA GLY A 98 0.10 -12.00 11.54
C GLY A 98 -0.84 -10.78 11.57
N THR A 99 -0.31 -9.55 11.61
CA THR A 99 -1.10 -8.33 11.50
C THR A 99 -1.74 -8.23 10.11
N GLY A 100 -2.96 -7.67 10.05
CA GLY A 100 -3.64 -7.43 8.77
C GLY A 100 -3.17 -6.13 8.15
N VAL A 101 -2.62 -6.17 6.94
CA VAL A 101 -2.16 -4.99 6.19
C VAL A 101 -3.10 -4.75 5.01
N THR A 102 -3.46 -3.48 4.79
CA THR A 102 -4.16 -3.05 3.57
C THR A 102 -3.26 -2.12 2.79
N GLN A 103 -2.89 -2.50 1.57
CA GLN A 103 -1.94 -1.77 0.74
C GLN A 103 -2.60 -1.22 -0.52
N ASN A 104 -2.34 0.05 -0.80
CA ASN A 104 -2.75 0.70 -2.05
C ASN A 104 -1.71 0.46 -3.15
N LEU A 105 -2.02 -0.49 -4.04
CA LEU A 105 -1.16 -0.91 -5.14
C LEU A 105 -0.97 0.19 -6.19
N ARG A 106 -2.03 0.95 -6.50
CA ARG A 106 -1.94 2.09 -7.43
C ARG A 106 -1.07 3.21 -6.89
N GLY A 107 -1.18 3.46 -5.59
CA GLY A 107 -0.38 4.45 -4.88
C GLY A 107 1.10 4.13 -4.95
N ILE A 108 1.51 2.92 -4.55
CA ILE A 108 2.91 2.51 -4.55
C ILE A 108 3.50 2.48 -5.96
N LEU A 109 2.74 2.03 -6.96
CA LEU A 109 3.19 2.01 -8.35
C LEU A 109 3.44 3.43 -8.87
N LYS A 110 2.54 4.37 -8.55
CA LYS A 110 2.71 5.78 -8.92
C LYS A 110 3.97 6.37 -8.28
N GLN A 111 4.22 6.10 -7.00
CA GLN A 111 5.42 6.59 -6.31
C GLN A 111 6.68 5.98 -6.92
N ALA A 112 6.70 4.67 -7.16
CA ALA A 112 7.83 3.97 -7.76
C ALA A 112 8.20 4.46 -9.18
N ASN A 113 7.21 4.98 -9.91
CA ASN A 113 7.37 5.54 -11.25
C ASN A 113 7.70 7.04 -11.26
N SER A 114 7.80 7.69 -10.09
CA SER A 114 8.16 9.12 -10.01
C SER A 114 9.65 9.38 -10.24
N GLY A 115 10.45 8.32 -10.35
CA GLY A 115 11.89 8.39 -10.65
C GLY A 115 12.76 8.25 -9.41
N ALA A 116 14.08 8.20 -9.63
CA ALA A 116 15.06 8.28 -8.55
C ALA A 116 15.42 9.76 -8.28
N PRO A 117 15.86 10.10 -7.06
CA PRO A 117 16.44 11.41 -6.77
C PRO A 117 17.58 11.76 -7.74
N SER A 118 17.66 13.02 -8.17
CA SER A 118 18.80 13.51 -8.96
C SER A 118 19.83 14.12 -8.02
N CYS A 119 20.85 13.34 -7.68
CA CYS A 119 21.89 13.71 -6.72
C CYS A 119 23.16 14.11 -7.46
N THR A 120 23.24 15.39 -7.84
CA THR A 120 24.38 16.00 -8.53
C THR A 120 24.91 17.18 -7.77
#